data_AF-A0A7X6R6K9-F1
#
_entry.id   AF-A0A7X6R6K9-F1
#
_cell.length_a   1.000
_cell.length_b   1.000
_cell.length_c   1.000
_cell.angle_alpha   90.00
_cell.angle_beta   90.00
_cell.angle_gamma   90.00
#
_symmetry.space_group_name_H-M   'P 1'
#
loop_
_entity.id
_entity.type
_entity.pdbx_description
1 polymer ?
#
loop_
_entity_poly.entity_id
_entity_poly.type
_entity_poly.pdbx_seq_one_letter_code
_entity_poly.pdbx_strand_id
1 'polypeptide(L)'
;MVYVVTLTGEELSDIRSKLRAEQRLTKAFNKGGVAADPPRVVLVVRDDTHDERSRTLAWLGIAVHRGKIGAVDDSPTVDHLRECTEDIPLDGDGGLLRLLPDAVREPIDQSFVLGSVGSFGRMAWEAMETKLRDKHPNLAPILEWLGALADPPVLSNDDPANRAWQEQRDAVGTIARIFKVPPTTFSAWRRPSSRHAPYLAGLIPDPVEHSLIEHDARAFADSPSLFSEWADRPDARCDIHVFQDEAGRTLEIANVNATNVEARLGTDMIYFYEPTSSFVLVQYKRLDPTRRTMSVDARLLGQLDRLEEVARLSRSAARPED
;
A
#
# COMPACT_ATOMS: atom_id res chain seq x y z
N MET A 1 12.06 6.12 -12.99
CA MET A 1 11.61 7.33 -13.71
C MET A 1 10.35 7.79 -13.01
N VAL A 2 10.13 9.09 -12.89
CA VAL A 2 8.98 9.71 -12.20
C VAL A 2 8.26 10.61 -13.18
N TYR A 3 6.93 10.67 -13.09
CA TYR A 3 6.10 11.54 -13.93
C TYR A 3 5.68 12.79 -13.17
N VAL A 4 5.52 13.88 -13.92
CA VAL A 4 5.11 15.18 -13.38
C VAL A 4 3.95 15.70 -14.20
N VAL A 5 2.80 15.87 -13.56
CA VAL A 5 1.62 16.51 -14.13
C VAL A 5 1.58 17.94 -13.64
N THR A 6 1.76 18.91 -14.53
CA THR A 6 1.71 20.33 -14.18
C THR A 6 0.36 20.92 -14.60
N LEU A 7 -0.39 21.44 -13.62
CA LEU A 7 -1.70 22.05 -13.79
C LEU A 7 -1.64 23.53 -13.40
N THR A 8 -2.48 24.36 -14.00
CA THR A 8 -2.67 25.73 -13.50
C THR A 8 -3.40 25.72 -12.16
N GLY A 9 -3.29 26.79 -11.37
CA GLY A 9 -4.06 26.97 -10.15
C GLY A 9 -5.59 26.86 -10.36
N GLU A 10 -6.08 27.42 -11.47
CA GLU A 10 -7.50 27.34 -11.86
C GLU A 10 -7.92 25.91 -12.20
N GLU A 11 -7.17 25.21 -13.07
CA GLU A 11 -7.46 23.81 -13.44
C GLU A 11 -7.49 22.90 -12.20
N LEU A 12 -6.52 23.05 -11.29
CA LEU A 12 -6.46 22.23 -10.09
C LEU A 12 -7.61 22.55 -9.14
N SER A 13 -7.98 23.82 -8.99
CA SER A 13 -9.11 24.25 -8.17
C SER A 13 -10.43 23.63 -8.65
N ASP A 14 -10.66 23.64 -9.97
CA ASP A 14 -11.87 23.11 -10.58
C ASP A 14 -12.05 21.60 -10.36
N ILE A 15 -10.95 20.83 -10.35
CA ILE A 15 -11.00 19.37 -10.20
C ILE A 15 -10.74 18.90 -8.76
N ARG A 16 -10.36 19.79 -7.83
CA ARG A 16 -9.89 19.42 -6.48
C ARG A 16 -10.88 18.53 -5.72
N SER A 17 -12.16 18.91 -5.70
CA SER A 17 -13.21 18.14 -5.00
C SER A 17 -13.37 16.74 -5.58
N LYS A 18 -13.23 16.62 -6.91
CA LYS A 18 -13.26 15.33 -7.60
C LYS A 18 -12.04 14.47 -7.26
N LEU A 19 -10.84 15.07 -7.25
CA LEU A 19 -9.61 14.36 -6.89
C LEU A 19 -9.64 13.84 -5.45
N ARG A 20 -10.20 14.62 -4.51
CA ARG A 20 -10.40 14.18 -3.12
C ARG A 20 -11.34 12.98 -3.02
N ALA A 21 -12.45 13.02 -3.75
CA ALA A 21 -13.45 11.97 -3.72
C ALA A 21 -12.99 10.68 -4.42
N GLU A 22 -12.36 10.81 -5.59
CA GLU A 22 -11.98 9.66 -6.42
C GLU A 22 -10.56 9.15 -6.14
N GLN A 23 -9.70 9.95 -5.50
CA GLN A 23 -8.27 9.68 -5.30
C GLN A 23 -7.57 9.22 -6.59
N ARG A 24 -8.00 9.78 -7.71
CA ARG A 24 -7.64 9.35 -9.05
C ARG A 24 -7.61 10.53 -10.00
N LEU A 25 -6.65 10.53 -10.92
CA LEU A 25 -6.55 11.52 -11.99
C LEU A 25 -6.31 10.81 -13.33
N THR A 26 -7.12 11.14 -14.33
CA THR A 26 -6.88 10.71 -15.72
C THR A 26 -6.58 11.94 -16.55
N LYS A 27 -5.38 12.02 -17.11
CA LYS A 27 -4.97 13.05 -18.08
C LYS A 27 -4.53 12.34 -19.37
N ALA A 28 -4.76 12.94 -20.54
CA ALA A 28 -4.26 12.37 -21.80
C ALA A 28 -2.77 12.70 -21.95
N PHE A 29 -1.98 11.74 -22.45
CA PHE A 29 -0.53 11.90 -22.62
C PHE A 29 -0.17 11.75 -24.09
N ASN A 30 0.75 12.58 -24.58
CA ASN A 30 1.32 12.39 -25.92
C ASN A 30 2.16 11.10 -25.94
N LYS A 31 1.93 10.26 -26.96
CA LYS A 31 2.48 8.89 -27.19
C LYS A 31 4.00 8.68 -27.06
N GLY A 32 4.80 9.70 -26.76
CA GLY A 32 6.26 9.62 -26.71
C GLY A 32 6.89 9.47 -25.32
N GLY A 33 6.13 9.59 -24.22
CA GLY A 33 6.72 9.83 -22.89
C GLY A 33 6.49 8.78 -21.80
N VAL A 34 5.54 7.87 -21.95
CA VAL A 34 5.10 7.01 -20.84
C VAL A 34 5.28 5.52 -21.15
N ALA A 35 6.49 5.00 -20.91
CA ALA A 35 6.71 3.57 -20.80
C ALA A 35 6.08 3.06 -19.50
N ALA A 36 4.84 2.59 -19.57
CA ALA A 36 4.14 1.97 -18.48
C ALA A 36 4.62 0.52 -18.29
N ASP A 37 5.60 0.37 -17.39
CA ASP A 37 5.95 -0.79 -16.54
C ASP A 37 7.43 -0.59 -16.11
N PRO A 38 7.80 -0.72 -14.81
CA PRO A 38 6.95 -0.84 -13.61
C PRO A 38 6.14 0.44 -13.31
N PRO A 39 5.11 0.37 -12.42
CA PRO A 39 4.38 1.53 -11.92
C PRO A 39 5.34 2.62 -11.41
N ARG A 40 4.99 3.88 -11.61
CA ARG A 40 5.90 5.01 -11.35
C ARG A 40 5.22 6.05 -10.49
N VAL A 41 5.97 6.62 -9.56
CA VAL A 41 5.52 7.77 -8.78
C VAL A 41 5.15 8.91 -9.74
N VAL A 42 4.04 9.57 -9.42
CA VAL A 42 3.52 10.74 -10.12
C VAL A 42 3.47 11.90 -9.13
N LEU A 43 3.98 13.05 -9.57
CA LEU A 43 3.85 14.32 -8.87
C LEU A 43 2.80 15.16 -9.59
N VAL A 44 1.82 15.70 -8.87
CA VAL A 44 0.91 16.72 -9.40
C VAL A 44 1.33 18.06 -8.83
N VAL A 45 1.69 18.97 -9.72
CA VAL A 45 2.25 20.27 -9.40
C VAL A 45 1.30 21.35 -9.88
N ARG A 46 1.00 22.29 -8.98
CA ARG A 46 0.30 23.54 -9.30
C ARG A 46 1.35 24.55 -9.74
N ASP A 47 1.13 25.19 -10.89
CA ASP A 47 1.94 26.30 -11.40
C ASP A 47 1.08 27.57 -11.41
N ASP A 48 1.42 28.52 -10.53
CA ASP A 48 0.74 29.80 -10.43
C ASP A 48 1.54 30.83 -11.25
N THR A 49 1.14 31.04 -12.50
CA THR A 49 1.88 31.85 -13.49
C THR A 49 1.71 33.37 -13.33
N HIS A 50 1.22 33.86 -12.19
CA HIS A 50 0.67 35.21 -12.12
C HIS A 50 1.67 36.36 -11.95
N ASP A 51 2.88 36.16 -11.40
CA ASP A 51 3.89 37.24 -11.32
C ASP A 51 5.35 36.77 -11.17
N GLU A 52 5.60 35.67 -10.45
CA GLU A 52 6.89 34.95 -10.41
C GLU A 52 6.59 33.45 -10.52
N ARG A 53 7.43 32.68 -11.23
CA ARG A 53 7.21 31.23 -11.40
C ARG A 53 7.17 30.57 -10.03
N SER A 54 5.96 30.24 -9.57
CA SER A 54 5.70 29.68 -8.26
C SER A 54 5.02 28.33 -8.45
N ARG A 55 5.81 27.27 -8.39
CA ARG A 55 5.31 25.90 -8.43
C ARG A 55 5.20 25.32 -7.03
N THR A 56 4.09 24.65 -6.76
CA THR A 56 3.83 23.93 -5.51
C THR A 56 3.47 22.48 -5.79
N LEU A 57 4.06 21.56 -5.04
CA LEU A 57 3.68 20.15 -5.07
C LEU A 57 2.36 20.00 -4.29
N ALA A 58 1.31 19.56 -4.98
CA ALA A 58 -0.04 19.50 -4.42
C ALA A 58 -0.49 18.05 -4.18
N TRP A 59 -0.10 17.10 -5.03
CA TRP A 59 -0.46 15.70 -4.86
C TRP A 59 0.65 14.73 -5.27
N LEU A 60 0.59 13.53 -4.71
CA LEU A 60 1.44 12.39 -5.02
C LEU A 60 0.57 11.20 -5.41
N GLY A 61 1.04 10.33 -6.31
CA GLY A 61 0.29 9.12 -6.67
C GLY A 61 1.11 8.12 -7.47
N ILE A 62 0.45 7.09 -8.01
CA ILE A 62 1.09 6.07 -8.85
C ILE A 62 0.45 6.05 -10.23
N ALA A 63 1.27 6.13 -11.27
CA ALA A 63 0.85 5.89 -12.63
C ALA A 63 0.56 4.39 -12.83
N VAL A 64 -0.71 4.08 -13.09
CA VAL A 64 -1.20 2.76 -13.48
C VAL A 64 -1.75 2.87 -14.91
N HIS A 65 -1.26 2.03 -15.81
CA HIS A 65 -1.76 2.04 -17.18
C HIS A 65 -3.07 1.26 -17.29
N ARG A 66 -4.16 1.95 -17.62
CA ARG A 66 -5.47 1.36 -17.88
C ARG A 66 -5.95 1.71 -19.30
N GLY A 67 -5.37 1.04 -20.28
CA GLY A 67 -5.89 0.99 -21.66
C GLY A 67 -5.62 2.22 -22.54
N LYS A 68 -6.11 2.13 -23.78
CA LYS A 68 -6.03 3.16 -24.83
C LYS A 68 -7.35 3.92 -24.92
N ILE A 69 -7.31 5.25 -24.97
CA ILE A 69 -8.49 6.06 -25.32
C ILE A 69 -8.33 6.49 -26.79
N GLY A 70 -9.12 5.86 -27.67
CA GLY A 70 -9.10 6.15 -29.11
C GLY A 70 -7.85 5.67 -29.85
N ALA A 71 -7.63 6.21 -31.05
CA ALA A 71 -6.55 5.77 -31.95
C ALA A 71 -5.17 6.40 -31.66
N VAL A 72 -5.11 7.50 -30.89
CA VAL A 72 -3.94 8.38 -30.89
C VAL A 72 -3.27 8.60 -29.53
N ASP A 73 -3.95 8.43 -28.39
CA ASP A 73 -3.36 8.78 -27.08
C ASP A 73 -3.35 7.63 -26.07
N ASP A 74 -2.20 7.48 -25.38
CA ASP A 74 -2.11 6.66 -24.17
C ASP A 74 -2.55 7.54 -22.99
N SER A 75 -3.44 7.02 -22.14
CA SER A 75 -3.94 7.75 -20.97
C SER A 75 -3.61 7.00 -19.69
N PRO A 76 -2.36 7.10 -19.19
CA PRO A 76 -2.05 6.71 -17.83
C PRO A 76 -3.09 7.26 -16.85
N THR A 77 -3.64 6.37 -16.04
CA THR A 77 -4.41 6.76 -14.89
C THR A 77 -3.43 6.93 -13.74
N VAL A 78 -3.53 8.03 -13.00
CA VAL A 78 -2.90 8.14 -11.70
C VAL A 78 -3.89 7.60 -10.68
N ASP A 79 -3.60 6.43 -10.12
CA ASP A 79 -4.34 5.86 -8.98
C ASP A 79 -3.59 6.21 -7.68
N HIS A 80 -4.21 5.93 -6.53
CA HIS A 80 -3.59 6.14 -5.21
C HIS A 80 -3.17 7.59 -4.95
N LEU A 81 -3.94 8.55 -5.48
CA LEU A 81 -3.63 9.96 -5.37
C LEU A 81 -3.82 10.43 -3.92
N ARG A 82 -2.82 11.11 -3.37
CA ARG A 82 -2.78 11.64 -2.00
C ARG A 82 -2.45 13.13 -2.03
N GLU A 83 -3.27 13.93 -1.37
CA GLU A 83 -3.06 15.37 -1.26
C GLU A 83 -1.88 15.62 -0.32
N CYS A 84 -1.01 16.56 -0.68
CA CYS A 84 -0.06 17.10 0.26
C CYS A 84 -0.84 18.01 1.22
N THR A 85 -0.87 17.67 2.50
CA THR A 85 -1.65 18.40 3.53
C THR A 85 -1.15 19.82 3.75
N GLU A 86 0.06 20.12 3.31
CA GLU A 86 0.69 21.44 3.33
C GLU A 86 1.11 21.85 1.91
N ASP A 87 1.15 23.16 1.67
CA ASP A 87 1.70 23.70 0.43
C ASP A 87 3.22 23.49 0.43
N ILE A 88 3.70 22.63 -0.46
CA ILE A 88 5.14 22.33 -0.60
C ILE A 88 5.70 23.18 -1.75
N PRO A 89 6.38 24.31 -1.48
CA PRO A 89 6.96 25.13 -2.52
C PRO A 89 8.13 24.39 -3.19
N LEU A 90 8.09 24.32 -4.52
CA LEU A 90 9.20 23.82 -5.33
C LEU A 90 10.19 24.95 -5.65
N ASP A 91 9.69 26.17 -5.84
CA ASP A 91 10.45 27.37 -6.18
C ASP A 91 10.65 28.34 -5.00
N GLY A 92 11.47 29.37 -5.23
CA GLY A 92 11.72 30.45 -4.28
C GLY A 92 12.81 30.14 -3.25
N ASP A 93 12.99 31.06 -2.30
CA ASP A 93 14.03 30.97 -1.26
C ASP A 93 13.84 29.78 -0.31
N GLY A 94 12.59 29.37 -0.09
CA GLY A 94 12.21 28.18 0.69
C GLY A 94 11.93 26.94 -0.16
N GLY A 95 12.09 27.02 -1.49
CA GLY A 95 11.68 25.98 -2.41
C GLY A 95 12.57 24.74 -2.39
N LEU A 96 11.96 23.56 -2.54
CA LEU A 96 12.65 22.28 -2.52
C LEU A 96 13.76 22.19 -3.60
N LEU A 97 13.53 22.75 -4.80
CA LEU A 97 14.47 22.65 -5.91
C LEU A 97 15.80 23.35 -5.64
N ARG A 98 15.82 24.37 -4.77
CA ARG A 98 17.05 25.07 -4.38
C ARG A 98 17.97 24.22 -3.52
N LEU A 99 17.43 23.20 -2.85
CA LEU A 99 18.19 22.26 -2.01
C LEU A 99 18.87 21.16 -2.82
N LEU A 100 18.59 21.09 -4.12
CA LEU A 100 19.11 20.07 -5.02
C LEU A 100 20.34 20.59 -5.78
N PRO A 101 21.37 19.74 -6.03
CA PRO A 101 22.48 20.09 -6.92
C PRO A 101 21.99 20.41 -8.32
N ASP A 102 22.66 21.33 -9.02
CA ASP A 102 22.26 21.78 -10.37
C ASP A 102 22.08 20.64 -11.37
N ALA A 103 22.98 19.65 -11.34
CA ALA A 103 22.94 18.47 -12.21
C ALA A 103 21.67 17.62 -12.05
N VAL A 104 20.99 17.70 -10.89
CA VAL A 104 19.72 17.02 -10.61
C VAL A 104 18.55 17.98 -10.81
N ARG A 105 18.72 19.25 -10.43
CA ARG A 105 17.70 20.30 -10.51
C ARG A 105 17.27 20.57 -11.95
N GLU A 106 18.20 20.68 -12.89
CA GLU A 106 17.91 21.03 -14.29
C GLU A 106 16.98 20.00 -14.98
N PRO A 107 17.23 18.68 -14.92
CA PRO A 107 16.29 17.68 -15.44
C PRO A 107 14.90 17.73 -14.82
N ILE A 108 14.80 18.04 -13.51
CA ILE A 108 13.51 18.19 -12.84
C ILE A 108 12.81 19.46 -13.35
N ASP A 109 13.53 20.57 -13.46
CA ASP A 109 12.98 21.85 -13.92
C ASP A 109 12.39 21.76 -15.33
N GLN A 110 13.11 21.09 -16.24
CA GLN A 110 12.69 20.83 -17.62
C GLN A 110 11.47 19.90 -17.71
N SER A 111 11.18 19.13 -16.67
CA SER A 111 10.01 18.23 -16.63
C SER A 111 8.70 18.93 -16.27
N PHE A 112 8.74 20.16 -15.76
CA PHE A 112 7.52 20.93 -15.48
C PHE A 112 7.00 21.61 -16.76
N VAL A 113 6.15 20.90 -17.48
CA VAL A 113 5.52 21.37 -18.72
C VAL A 113 4.05 21.64 -18.47
N LEU A 114 3.66 22.92 -18.45
CA LEU A 114 2.28 23.35 -18.16
C LEU A 114 1.27 22.69 -19.10
N GLY A 115 0.19 22.14 -18.54
CA GLY A 115 -0.87 21.49 -19.29
C GLY A 115 -0.51 20.12 -19.88
N SER A 116 0.74 19.67 -19.68
CA SER A 116 1.28 18.41 -20.19
C SER A 116 1.86 17.57 -19.04
N VAL A 117 2.49 16.46 -19.41
CA VAL A 117 3.17 15.57 -18.47
C VAL A 117 4.63 15.45 -18.86
N GLY A 118 5.51 15.82 -17.95
CA GLY A 118 6.95 15.56 -18.06
C GLY A 118 7.39 14.33 -17.29
N SER A 119 8.67 14.01 -17.40
CA SER A 119 9.27 12.92 -16.64
C SER A 119 10.75 13.18 -16.35
N PHE A 120 11.25 12.59 -15.28
CA PHE A 120 12.68 12.65 -14.94
C PHE A 120 13.19 11.31 -14.35
N GLY A 121 14.52 11.19 -14.29
CA GLY A 121 15.23 9.96 -13.94
C GLY A 121 15.16 9.57 -12.45
N ARG A 122 15.52 8.31 -12.15
CA ARG A 122 15.53 7.76 -10.78
C ARG A 122 16.48 8.50 -9.84
N MET A 123 17.68 8.84 -10.31
CA MET A 123 18.68 9.57 -9.51
C MET A 123 18.15 10.94 -9.03
N ALA A 124 17.45 11.65 -9.92
CA ALA A 124 16.84 12.93 -9.58
C ALA A 124 15.67 12.76 -8.59
N TRP A 125 14.90 11.68 -8.73
CA TRP A 125 13.88 11.32 -7.75
C TRP A 125 14.45 11.00 -6.38
N GLU A 126 15.46 10.15 -6.27
CA GLU A 126 16.06 9.77 -4.97
C GLU A 126 16.58 11.00 -4.22
N ALA A 127 17.19 11.95 -4.92
CA ALA A 127 17.63 13.22 -4.34
C ALA A 127 16.45 14.09 -3.88
N MET A 128 15.39 14.20 -4.69
CA MET A 128 14.18 14.95 -4.33
C MET A 128 13.42 14.31 -3.16
N GLU A 129 13.23 12.99 -3.19
CA GLU A 129 12.58 12.20 -2.13
C GLU A 129 13.31 12.36 -0.80
N THR A 130 14.65 12.32 -0.81
CA THR A 130 15.46 12.56 0.39
C THR A 130 15.14 13.94 0.98
N LYS A 131 15.10 14.99 0.15
CA LYS A 131 14.78 16.35 0.62
C LYS A 131 13.33 16.51 1.06
N LEU A 132 12.39 15.83 0.41
CA LEU A 132 10.99 15.79 0.84
C LEU A 132 10.87 15.16 2.23
N ARG A 133 11.49 14.01 2.48
CA ARG A 133 11.47 13.35 3.79
C ARG A 133 12.14 14.20 4.87
N ASP A 134 13.25 14.88 4.55
CA ASP A 134 13.96 15.75 5.49
C ASP A 134 13.15 17.00 5.88
N LYS A 135 12.47 17.62 4.92
CA LYS A 135 11.75 18.91 5.11
C LYS A 135 10.30 18.75 5.50
N HIS A 136 9.66 17.67 5.06
CA HIS A 136 8.25 17.36 5.24
C HIS A 136 8.09 15.93 5.79
N PRO A 137 8.43 15.70 7.08
CA PRO A 137 8.42 14.35 7.67
C PRO A 137 7.04 13.68 7.66
N ASN A 138 5.97 14.47 7.68
CA ASN A 138 4.57 14.05 7.48
C ASN A 138 4.33 13.33 6.13
N LEU A 139 5.13 13.59 5.10
CA LEU A 139 5.04 12.89 3.83
C LEU A 139 5.78 11.55 3.83
N ALA A 140 6.63 11.27 4.83
CA ALA A 140 7.43 10.05 4.84
C ALA A 140 6.60 8.75 4.77
N PRO A 141 5.46 8.62 5.48
CA PRO A 141 4.58 7.46 5.34
C PRO A 141 3.96 7.33 3.94
N ILE A 142 3.52 8.45 3.35
CA ILE A 142 2.96 8.49 1.99
C ILE A 142 4.03 8.08 0.96
N LEU A 143 5.23 8.63 1.07
CA LEU A 143 6.35 8.31 0.17
C LEU A 143 6.80 6.86 0.31
N GLU A 144 6.82 6.31 1.53
CA GLU A 144 7.13 4.89 1.76
C GLU A 144 6.08 3.98 1.14
N TRP A 145 4.80 4.27 1.35
CA TRP A 145 3.69 3.51 0.79
C TRP A 145 3.67 3.56 -0.75
N LEU A 146 3.78 4.76 -1.33
CA LEU A 146 3.87 4.93 -2.79
C LEU A 146 5.13 4.25 -3.36
N GLY A 147 6.27 4.33 -2.67
CA GLY A 147 7.50 3.65 -3.07
C GLY A 147 7.32 2.14 -3.16
N ALA A 148 6.65 1.53 -2.16
CA ALA A 148 6.36 0.11 -2.15
C ALA A 148 5.36 -0.32 -3.24
N LEU A 149 4.43 0.56 -3.62
CA LEU A 149 3.53 0.33 -4.75
C LEU A 149 4.24 0.47 -6.11
N ALA A 150 5.18 1.40 -6.23
CA ALA A 150 5.91 1.68 -7.46
C ALA A 150 6.94 0.59 -7.79
N ASP A 151 7.63 0.08 -6.78
CA ASP A 151 8.69 -0.93 -6.92
C ASP A 151 8.43 -2.13 -6.00
N PRO A 152 7.37 -2.92 -6.26
CA PRO A 152 7.03 -4.06 -5.43
C PRO A 152 8.17 -5.09 -5.47
N PRO A 153 8.64 -5.61 -4.32
CA PRO A 153 9.75 -6.55 -4.31
C PRO A 153 9.44 -7.82 -5.12
N VAL A 154 10.38 -8.22 -5.97
CA VAL A 154 10.28 -9.50 -6.69
C VAL A 154 10.58 -10.65 -5.73
N LEU A 155 9.57 -11.50 -5.51
CA LEU A 155 9.71 -12.73 -4.76
C LEU A 155 10.13 -13.86 -5.72
N SER A 156 11.38 -14.30 -5.65
CA SER A 156 11.88 -15.43 -6.45
C SER A 156 11.47 -16.78 -5.84
N ASN A 157 11.17 -17.74 -6.71
CA ASN A 157 10.85 -19.12 -6.30
C ASN A 157 12.06 -19.89 -5.76
N ASP A 158 13.29 -19.41 -5.93
CA ASP A 158 14.49 -20.14 -5.52
C ASP A 158 14.73 -20.04 -4.01
N ASP A 159 14.26 -18.96 -3.37
CA ASP A 159 14.41 -18.73 -1.94
C ASP A 159 13.21 -19.27 -1.13
N PRO A 160 13.43 -20.16 -0.13
CA PRO A 160 12.38 -20.62 0.76
C PRO A 160 11.56 -19.52 1.44
N ALA A 161 12.17 -18.39 1.83
CA ALA A 161 11.46 -17.30 2.50
C ALA A 161 10.52 -16.58 1.54
N ASN A 162 11.01 -16.25 0.33
CA ASN A 162 10.18 -15.68 -0.73
C ASN A 162 8.98 -16.57 -1.08
N ARG A 163 9.15 -17.90 -1.14
CA ARG A 163 8.03 -18.82 -1.37
C ARG A 163 6.99 -18.77 -0.24
N ALA A 164 7.44 -18.75 1.02
CA ALA A 164 6.54 -18.62 2.15
C ALA A 164 5.76 -17.29 2.09
N TRP A 165 6.41 -16.19 1.74
CA TRP A 165 5.75 -14.90 1.56
C TRP A 165 4.78 -14.87 0.38
N GLN A 166 5.08 -15.53 -0.74
CA GLN A 166 4.14 -15.67 -1.86
C GLN A 166 2.88 -16.43 -1.44
N GLU A 167 3.04 -17.57 -0.76
CA GLU A 167 1.92 -18.38 -0.27
C GLU A 167 1.03 -17.57 0.70
N GLN A 168 1.65 -16.82 1.61
CA GLN A 168 0.95 -15.94 2.54
C GLN A 168 0.33 -14.70 1.86
N ARG A 169 0.87 -14.22 0.74
CA ARG A 169 0.26 -13.14 -0.05
C ARG A 169 -1.01 -13.63 -0.76
N ASP A 170 -0.95 -14.78 -1.41
CA ASP A 170 -2.08 -15.35 -2.17
C ASP A 170 -3.26 -15.69 -1.26
N ALA A 171 -2.93 -16.14 -0.06
CA ALA A 171 -3.82 -16.30 1.07
C ALA A 171 -4.58 -15.02 1.45
N VAL A 172 -3.84 -13.95 1.77
CA VAL A 172 -4.41 -12.64 2.10
C VAL A 172 -5.30 -12.14 0.96
N GLY A 173 -4.84 -12.26 -0.30
CA GLY A 173 -5.63 -11.87 -1.46
C GLY A 173 -6.90 -12.70 -1.68
N THR A 174 -6.91 -13.98 -1.30
CA THR A 174 -8.11 -14.82 -1.36
C THR A 174 -9.14 -14.37 -0.34
N ILE A 175 -8.70 -14.02 0.86
CA ILE A 175 -9.60 -13.67 1.94
C ILE A 175 -10.10 -12.23 1.83
N ALA A 176 -9.26 -11.33 1.32
CA ALA A 176 -9.69 -10.01 0.87
C ALA A 176 -10.89 -10.11 -0.08
N ARG A 177 -10.85 -11.05 -1.04
CA ARG A 177 -11.96 -11.29 -1.96
C ARG A 177 -13.21 -11.85 -1.28
N ILE A 178 -13.06 -12.74 -0.29
CA ILE A 178 -14.17 -13.31 0.48
C ILE A 178 -14.90 -12.20 1.27
N PHE A 179 -14.15 -11.36 1.98
CA PHE A 179 -14.71 -10.26 2.77
C PHE A 179 -14.99 -9.00 1.95
N LYS A 180 -14.77 -9.03 0.63
CA LYS A 180 -14.91 -7.89 -0.29
C LYS A 180 -14.07 -6.67 0.13
N VAL A 181 -12.92 -6.91 0.77
CA VAL A 181 -11.91 -5.89 1.00
C VAL A 181 -11.20 -5.62 -0.32
N PRO A 182 -11.04 -4.35 -0.73
CA PRO A 182 -10.32 -4.01 -1.95
C PRO A 182 -8.91 -4.63 -1.97
N PRO A 183 -8.50 -5.33 -3.05
CA PRO A 183 -7.16 -5.89 -3.15
C PRO A 183 -6.04 -4.85 -2.98
N THR A 184 -6.35 -3.59 -3.31
CA THR A 184 -5.48 -2.42 -3.16
C THR A 184 -5.02 -2.19 -1.72
N THR A 185 -5.79 -2.62 -0.73
CA THR A 185 -5.46 -2.51 0.70
C THR A 185 -4.19 -3.27 1.08
N PHE A 186 -3.80 -4.28 0.30
CA PHE A 186 -2.62 -5.13 0.56
C PHE A 186 -1.50 -4.95 -0.46
N SER A 187 -1.63 -3.95 -1.35
CA SER A 187 -0.71 -3.78 -2.47
C SER A 187 0.64 -3.22 -2.05
N ALA A 188 0.67 -2.37 -1.02
CA ALA A 188 1.92 -1.80 -0.52
C ALA A 188 2.59 -2.79 0.43
N TRP A 189 3.70 -3.36 -0.02
CA TRP A 189 4.44 -4.35 0.73
C TRP A 189 5.93 -4.19 0.50
N ARG A 190 6.71 -4.31 1.58
CA ARG A 190 8.17 -4.40 1.54
C ARG A 190 8.63 -5.72 2.13
N ARG A 191 9.82 -6.17 1.71
CA ARG A 191 10.44 -7.34 2.32
C ARG A 191 10.72 -7.07 3.81
N PRO A 192 10.23 -7.92 4.73
CA PRO A 192 10.55 -7.81 6.14
C PRO A 192 12.07 -7.89 6.40
N SER A 193 12.53 -7.25 7.46
CA SER A 193 13.94 -7.27 7.87
C SER A 193 14.42 -8.67 8.25
N SER A 194 13.53 -9.49 8.83
CA SER A 194 13.78 -10.88 9.17
C SER A 194 13.22 -11.83 8.12
N ARG A 195 14.05 -12.76 7.65
CA ARG A 195 13.65 -13.85 6.75
C ARG A 195 12.61 -14.82 7.35
N HIS A 196 12.43 -14.77 8.67
CA HIS A 196 11.48 -15.61 9.41
C HIS A 196 10.23 -14.84 9.84
N ALA A 197 10.16 -13.54 9.53
CA ALA A 197 8.96 -12.76 9.75
C ALA A 197 7.88 -13.17 8.73
N PRO A 198 6.60 -13.14 9.12
CA PRO A 198 5.51 -13.40 8.21
C PRO A 198 5.37 -12.31 7.14
N TYR A 199 4.59 -12.60 6.09
CA TYR A 199 4.25 -11.66 5.04
C TYR A 199 3.58 -10.40 5.60
N LEU A 200 2.72 -10.55 6.61
CA LEU A 200 2.03 -9.43 7.24
C LEU A 200 3.00 -8.38 7.79
N ALA A 201 4.13 -8.79 8.39
CA ALA A 201 5.16 -7.87 8.87
C ALA A 201 5.75 -6.92 7.81
N GLY A 202 5.56 -7.24 6.53
CA GLY A 202 5.98 -6.42 5.40
C GLY A 202 4.90 -5.50 4.84
N LEU A 203 3.65 -5.62 5.28
CA LEU A 203 2.55 -4.77 4.82
C LEU A 203 2.76 -3.34 5.29
N ILE A 204 2.63 -2.39 4.37
CA ILE A 204 2.66 -0.96 4.66
C ILE A 204 1.22 -0.47 4.61
N PRO A 205 0.65 0.02 5.73
CA PRO A 205 -0.72 0.49 5.75
C PRO A 205 -0.91 1.70 4.83
N ASP A 206 -2.08 1.80 4.21
CA ASP A 206 -2.45 2.97 3.40
C ASP A 206 -2.55 4.21 4.29
N PRO A 207 -1.78 5.28 4.02
CA PRO A 207 -1.85 6.52 4.75
C PRO A 207 -3.07 7.34 4.27
N VAL A 208 -4.27 6.97 4.72
CA VAL A 208 -5.44 7.86 4.64
C VAL A 208 -5.38 8.92 5.74
N GLU A 209 -6.09 10.05 5.57
CA GLU A 209 -6.25 11.10 6.61
C GLU A 209 -6.80 10.50 7.92
N HIS A 210 -7.63 9.45 7.82
CA HIS A 210 -8.07 8.66 8.97
C HIS A 210 -6.97 7.80 9.59
N SER A 211 -5.93 7.40 8.85
CA SER A 211 -4.76 6.66 9.35
C SER A 211 -3.68 7.58 9.91
N LEU A 212 -3.65 8.87 9.54
CA LEU A 212 -2.90 9.90 10.26
C LEU A 212 -3.61 10.27 11.56
N ILE A 213 -4.96 10.40 11.52
CA ILE A 213 -5.79 10.56 12.73
C ILE A 213 -5.78 9.29 13.60
N GLU A 214 -5.70 8.08 13.05
CA GLU A 214 -5.53 6.83 13.81
C GLU A 214 -4.08 6.61 14.24
N HIS A 215 -3.08 7.08 13.50
CA HIS A 215 -1.69 7.07 13.99
C HIS A 215 -1.57 8.01 15.19
N ASP A 216 -2.19 9.19 15.11
CA ASP A 216 -2.26 10.15 16.20
C ASP A 216 -3.24 9.73 17.31
N ALA A 217 -4.31 8.99 16.99
CA ALA A 217 -5.24 8.43 17.98
C ALA A 217 -4.70 7.14 18.61
N ARG A 218 -3.91 6.31 17.92
CA ARG A 218 -3.18 5.17 18.51
C ARG A 218 -1.98 5.64 19.33
N ALA A 219 -1.41 6.81 19.03
CA ALA A 219 -0.49 7.48 19.94
C ALA A 219 -1.18 8.02 21.21
N PHE A 220 -2.52 8.08 21.23
CA PHE A 220 -3.31 8.61 22.34
C PHE A 220 -4.39 7.66 22.93
N ALA A 221 -4.54 6.44 22.41
CA ALA A 221 -5.60 5.53 22.83
C ALA A 221 -5.09 4.09 22.86
N ASP A 222 -4.91 3.61 24.08
CA ASP A 222 -4.97 2.21 24.51
C ASP A 222 -6.30 1.55 24.07
N SER A 223 -6.52 1.37 22.77
CA SER A 223 -7.69 0.64 22.27
C SER A 223 -7.34 -0.84 22.08
N PRO A 224 -8.05 -1.77 22.76
CA PRO A 224 -7.73 -3.18 22.72
C PRO A 224 -8.27 -3.80 21.43
N SER A 225 -7.41 -4.10 20.46
CA SER A 225 -7.75 -5.08 19.42
C SER A 225 -7.86 -6.46 20.07
N LEU A 226 -8.71 -7.35 19.54
CA LEU A 226 -8.93 -8.68 20.13
C LEU A 226 -7.64 -9.50 20.26
N PHE A 227 -6.67 -9.21 19.40
CA PHE A 227 -5.37 -9.87 19.38
C PHE A 227 -4.22 -9.03 19.97
N SER A 228 -4.45 -7.80 20.44
CA SER A 228 -3.43 -6.92 21.05
C SER A 228 -2.62 -7.60 22.15
N GLU A 229 -3.28 -8.38 23.01
CA GLU A 229 -2.64 -9.14 24.10
C GLU A 229 -1.58 -10.16 23.61
N TRP A 230 -1.59 -10.51 22.32
CA TRP A 230 -0.62 -11.41 21.71
C TRP A 230 0.52 -10.68 21.00
N ALA A 231 0.31 -9.43 20.55
CA ALA A 231 1.34 -8.60 19.93
C ALA A 231 2.44 -8.21 20.94
N ASP A 232 2.07 -7.96 22.19
CA ASP A 232 2.99 -7.47 23.23
C ASP A 232 3.86 -8.56 23.88
N ARG A 233 3.71 -9.82 23.45
CA ARG A 233 4.48 -10.94 24.00
C ARG A 233 5.77 -11.16 23.20
N PRO A 234 6.96 -10.92 23.80
CA PRO A 234 8.24 -10.98 23.08
C PRO A 234 8.62 -12.38 22.59
N ASP A 235 7.93 -13.43 23.06
CA ASP A 235 8.09 -14.83 22.65
C ASP A 235 7.11 -15.27 21.54
N ALA A 236 6.12 -14.45 21.18
CA ALA A 236 5.13 -14.75 20.16
C ALA A 236 5.52 -14.08 18.82
N ARG A 237 5.77 -14.87 17.78
CA ARG A 237 5.91 -14.38 16.39
C ARG A 237 4.54 -14.06 15.79
N CYS A 238 3.81 -13.12 16.37
CA CYS A 238 2.47 -12.74 15.95
C CYS A 238 2.45 -11.32 15.39
N ASP A 239 2.16 -11.18 14.10
CA ASP A 239 1.92 -9.89 13.46
C ASP A 239 0.42 -9.73 13.19
N ILE A 240 -0.15 -8.63 13.67
CA ILE A 240 -1.58 -8.34 13.59
C ILE A 240 -1.78 -7.04 12.81
N HIS A 241 -2.67 -7.09 11.83
CA HIS A 241 -3.07 -5.92 11.07
C HIS A 241 -4.58 -5.75 11.14
N VAL A 242 -5.00 -4.51 11.38
CA VAL A 242 -6.40 -4.11 11.43
C VAL A 242 -6.69 -3.27 10.18
N PHE A 243 -7.70 -3.66 9.43
CA PHE A 243 -8.15 -2.96 8.23
C PHE A 243 -9.59 -2.55 8.38
N GLN A 244 -9.91 -1.34 7.95
CA GLN A 244 -11.28 -0.86 7.84
C GLN A 244 -11.57 -0.48 6.39
N ASP A 245 -12.78 -0.76 5.94
CA ASP A 245 -13.24 -0.32 4.63
C ASP A 245 -13.95 1.03 4.70
N GLU A 246 -14.36 1.56 3.55
CA GLU A 246 -15.10 2.84 3.43
C GLU A 246 -16.45 2.85 4.16
N ALA A 247 -17.00 1.68 4.49
CA ALA A 247 -18.24 1.51 5.22
C ALA A 247 -18.01 1.32 6.74
N GLY A 248 -16.76 1.43 7.23
CA GLY A 248 -16.41 1.30 8.65
C GLY A 248 -16.36 -0.14 9.16
N ARG A 249 -16.25 -1.13 8.28
CA ARG A 249 -16.25 -2.56 8.62
C ARG A 249 -14.82 -3.02 8.89
N THR A 250 -14.56 -3.52 10.09
CA THR A 250 -13.21 -3.94 10.51
C THR A 250 -12.92 -5.42 10.18
N LEU A 251 -11.74 -5.66 9.62
CA LEU A 251 -11.12 -6.97 9.45
C LEU A 251 -9.77 -6.99 10.17
N GLU A 252 -9.63 -7.86 11.16
CA GLU A 252 -8.35 -8.15 11.81
C GLU A 252 -7.72 -9.38 11.17
N ILE A 253 -6.43 -9.31 10.87
CA ILE A 253 -5.65 -10.41 10.29
C ILE A 253 -4.46 -10.67 11.20
N ALA A 254 -4.39 -11.88 11.76
CA ALA A 254 -3.31 -12.31 12.63
C ALA A 254 -2.54 -13.47 12.00
N ASN A 255 -1.24 -13.27 11.72
CA ASN A 255 -0.36 -14.39 11.42
C ASN A 255 0.06 -15.06 12.73
N VAL A 256 -0.25 -16.34 12.84
CA VAL A 256 0.01 -17.14 14.04
C VAL A 256 0.96 -18.30 13.77
N ASN A 257 1.58 -18.34 12.58
CA ASN A 257 2.51 -19.39 12.20
C ASN A 257 3.74 -19.44 13.11
N ALA A 258 4.17 -20.66 13.46
CA ALA A 258 5.27 -20.90 14.39
C ALA A 258 5.08 -20.23 15.76
N THR A 259 3.83 -20.03 16.18
CA THR A 259 3.47 -19.55 17.52
C THR A 259 2.77 -20.64 18.34
N ASN A 260 2.61 -20.40 19.64
CA ASN A 260 1.78 -21.24 20.51
C ASN A 260 0.31 -21.28 20.08
N VAL A 261 -0.15 -20.30 19.29
CA VAL A 261 -1.52 -20.28 18.74
C VAL A 261 -1.66 -21.27 17.58
N GLU A 262 -0.67 -21.38 16.67
CA GLU A 262 -0.64 -22.47 15.65
C GLU A 262 -0.68 -23.83 16.35
N ALA A 263 0.14 -24.01 17.38
CA ALA A 263 0.20 -25.29 18.11
C ALA A 263 -1.15 -25.67 18.75
N ARG A 264 -1.98 -24.69 19.13
CA ARG A 264 -3.29 -24.92 19.76
C ARG A 264 -4.41 -25.08 18.74
N LEU A 265 -4.47 -24.22 17.73
CA LEU A 265 -5.58 -24.15 16.78
C LEU A 265 -5.33 -24.96 15.51
N GLY A 266 -4.08 -25.34 15.23
CA GLY A 266 -3.71 -26.02 13.98
C GLY A 266 -3.88 -25.13 12.74
N THR A 267 -3.71 -23.82 12.89
CA THR A 267 -3.88 -22.81 11.84
C THR A 267 -2.63 -21.96 11.72
N ASP A 268 -2.32 -21.50 10.50
CA ASP A 268 -1.21 -20.59 10.24
C ASP A 268 -1.64 -19.12 10.29
N MET A 269 -2.91 -18.84 9.99
CA MET A 269 -3.46 -17.49 9.97
C MET A 269 -4.89 -17.47 10.49
N ILE A 270 -5.25 -16.35 11.13
CA ILE A 270 -6.60 -16.09 11.66
C ILE A 270 -7.09 -14.78 11.06
N TYR A 271 -8.32 -14.80 10.57
CA TYR A 271 -9.03 -13.62 10.10
C TYR A 271 -10.24 -13.46 10.97
N PHE A 272 -10.43 -12.28 11.55
CA PHE A 272 -11.61 -11.95 12.33
C PHE A 272 -12.32 -10.75 11.72
N TYR A 273 -13.56 -10.96 11.31
CA TYR A 273 -14.41 -9.93 10.74
C TYR A 273 -15.40 -9.45 11.80
N GLU A 274 -15.09 -8.28 12.36
CA GLU A 274 -15.73 -7.71 13.54
C GLU A 274 -17.25 -7.55 13.40
N PRO A 275 -17.79 -7.02 12.27
CA PRO A 275 -19.23 -6.76 12.16
C PRO A 275 -20.13 -7.98 12.31
N THR A 276 -19.62 -9.18 12.04
CA THR A 276 -20.39 -10.44 12.19
C THR A 276 -19.85 -11.32 13.31
N SER A 277 -18.83 -10.86 14.02
CA SER A 277 -18.04 -11.66 14.96
C SER A 277 -17.64 -13.03 14.38
N SER A 278 -17.31 -13.05 13.09
CA SER A 278 -16.96 -14.27 12.38
C SER A 278 -15.46 -14.38 12.22
N PHE A 279 -14.94 -15.60 12.22
CA PHE A 279 -13.54 -15.84 11.97
C PHE A 279 -13.31 -16.97 10.98
N VAL A 280 -12.21 -16.86 10.24
CA VAL A 280 -11.72 -17.87 9.33
C VAL A 280 -10.33 -18.28 9.77
N LEU A 281 -10.16 -19.58 10.03
CA LEU A 281 -8.87 -20.20 10.29
C LEU A 281 -8.34 -20.79 8.99
N VAL A 282 -7.07 -20.52 8.68
CA VAL A 282 -6.43 -21.01 7.46
C VAL A 282 -5.13 -21.74 7.78
N GLN A 283 -5.07 -23.00 7.34
CA GLN A 283 -3.87 -23.81 7.35
C GLN A 283 -3.31 -23.95 5.94
N TYR A 284 -2.02 -23.67 5.75
CA TYR A 284 -1.32 -23.87 4.49
C TYR A 284 -0.59 -25.20 4.47
N LYS A 285 -0.54 -25.81 3.28
CA LYS A 285 0.35 -26.92 2.99
C LYS A 285 0.88 -26.82 1.58
N ARG A 286 2.18 -27.01 1.45
CA ARG A 286 2.89 -26.96 0.17
C ARG A 286 2.74 -28.29 -0.55
N LEU A 287 2.31 -28.24 -1.81
CA LEU A 287 2.34 -29.39 -2.70
C LEU A 287 3.77 -29.61 -3.21
N ASP A 288 4.17 -30.86 -3.40
CA ASP A 288 5.42 -31.17 -4.09
C ASP A 288 5.32 -30.61 -5.53
N PRO A 289 6.23 -29.71 -5.96
CA PRO A 289 6.13 -29.07 -7.27
C PRO A 289 6.35 -30.03 -8.44
N THR A 290 7.10 -31.13 -8.23
CA THR A 290 7.33 -32.16 -9.26
C THR A 290 6.18 -33.15 -9.36
N ARG A 291 5.57 -33.52 -8.23
CA ARG A 291 4.52 -34.55 -8.20
C ARG A 291 3.11 -33.96 -8.19
N ARG A 292 2.95 -32.67 -7.87
CA ARG A 292 1.68 -31.99 -7.56
C ARG A 292 0.83 -32.71 -6.50
N THR A 293 1.48 -33.55 -5.70
CA THR A 293 0.85 -34.32 -4.63
C THR A 293 1.35 -33.82 -3.29
N MET A 294 0.51 -33.93 -2.28
CA MET A 294 0.88 -33.75 -0.88
C MET A 294 0.80 -35.12 -0.19
N SER A 295 1.82 -35.44 0.62
CA SER A 295 1.71 -36.57 1.53
C SER A 295 0.95 -36.10 2.75
N VAL A 296 -0.19 -36.75 3.01
CA VAL A 296 -0.97 -36.52 4.23
C VAL A 296 -0.21 -37.17 5.38
N ASP A 297 0.46 -36.35 6.17
CA ASP A 297 1.19 -36.80 7.36
C ASP A 297 0.28 -36.74 8.60
N ALA A 298 0.66 -37.46 9.66
CA ALA A 298 -0.07 -37.46 10.92
C ALA A 298 -0.16 -36.04 11.54
N ARG A 299 0.79 -35.16 11.21
CA ARG A 299 0.78 -33.76 11.63
C ARG A 299 -0.38 -32.99 11.00
N LEU A 300 -0.59 -33.10 9.69
CA LEU A 300 -1.68 -32.44 8.98
C LEU A 300 -3.04 -32.95 9.48
N LEU A 301 -3.19 -34.26 9.63
CA LEU A 301 -4.42 -34.84 10.20
C LEU A 301 -4.71 -34.25 11.57
N GLY A 302 -3.72 -34.21 12.47
CA GLY A 302 -3.91 -33.59 13.79
C GLY A 302 -4.14 -32.06 13.75
N GLN A 303 -3.71 -31.35 12.71
CA GLN A 303 -4.07 -29.94 12.51
C GLN A 303 -5.54 -29.81 12.06
N LEU A 304 -5.99 -30.67 11.15
CA LEU A 304 -7.38 -30.72 10.69
C LEU A 304 -8.34 -31.11 11.82
N ASP A 305 -7.98 -32.08 12.66
CA ASP A 305 -8.78 -32.49 13.83
C ASP A 305 -9.00 -31.31 14.80
N ARG A 306 -7.96 -30.48 15.00
CA ARG A 306 -8.06 -29.26 15.83
C ARG A 306 -8.96 -28.21 15.19
N LEU A 307 -8.87 -28.02 13.88
CA LEU A 307 -9.75 -27.11 13.15
C LEU A 307 -11.22 -27.56 13.23
N GLU A 308 -11.48 -28.86 13.11
CA GLU A 308 -12.82 -29.43 13.25
C GLU A 308 -13.38 -29.25 14.67
N GLU A 309 -12.54 -29.43 15.69
CA GLU A 309 -12.95 -29.20 17.08
C GLU A 309 -13.30 -27.73 17.34
N VAL A 310 -12.51 -26.79 16.81
CA VAL A 310 -12.85 -25.35 16.91
C VAL A 310 -14.16 -25.06 16.18
N ALA A 311 -14.35 -25.61 14.98
CA ALA A 311 -15.59 -25.43 14.22
C ALA A 311 -16.82 -25.95 14.98
N ARG A 312 -16.68 -27.05 15.73
CA ARG A 312 -17.73 -27.61 16.59
C ARG A 312 -18.09 -26.72 17.78
N LEU A 313 -17.11 -26.00 18.32
CA LEU A 313 -17.29 -25.06 19.44
C LEU A 313 -17.80 -23.69 18.98
N SER A 314 -17.67 -23.37 17.70
CA SER A 314 -18.12 -22.11 17.11
C SER A 314 -19.65 -21.98 17.12
N ARG A 315 -20.11 -20.74 17.29
CA ARG A 315 -21.52 -20.36 17.12
C ARG A 315 -21.74 -19.85 15.70
N SER A 316 -23.00 -19.79 15.28
CA SER A 316 -23.37 -19.11 14.04
C SER A 316 -22.91 -17.65 14.10
N ALA A 317 -22.28 -17.19 13.02
CA ALA A 317 -21.91 -15.79 12.88
C ALA A 317 -23.16 -14.89 12.99
N ALA A 318 -22.98 -13.72 13.60
CA ALA A 318 -24.02 -12.69 13.62
C ALA A 318 -24.27 -12.17 12.20
N ARG A 319 -25.48 -11.69 11.94
CA ARG A 319 -25.77 -10.98 10.69
C ARG A 319 -25.25 -9.56 10.79
N PRO A 320 -24.95 -8.89 9.67
CA PRO A 320 -24.55 -7.48 9.67
C PRO A 320 -25.59 -6.51 10.28
N GLU A 321 -26.81 -6.98 10.51
CA GLU A 321 -27.95 -6.25 11.07
C GLU A 321 -28.27 -6.59 12.53
N ASP A 322 -27.57 -7.56 13.12
CA ASP A 322 -27.70 -7.97 14.53
C ASP A 322 -26.81 -7.09 15.45
#